data_AF-A0A2N3NAS4-F1
#
_entry.id   AF-A0A2N3NAS4-F1
#
_cell.length_a   1.000
_cell.length_b   1.000
_cell.length_c   1.000
_cell.angle_alpha   90.00
_cell.angle_beta   90.00
_cell.angle_gamma   90.00
#
_symmetry.space_group_name_H-M   'P 1'
#
loop_
_entity.id
_entity.type
_entity.pdbx_description
1 polymer ?
#
loop_
_entity_poly.entity_id
_entity_poly.type
_entity_poly.pdbx_seq_one_letter_code
_entity_poly.pdbx_strand_id
1 'polypeptide(L)'
;MQHDIYSLGVCLLEIGFWESFVEDGAQGEALRASPTLNLPDPKGPEMLYYLQAHGKEHLLSLAISQLPHLMGDKYTDIVKTCLTCLDSENEDFGDQSEFEDEDGILIGARYIEKVILRLNELNM
;
A
#
# COMPACT_ATOMS: atom_id res chain seq x y z
N MET A 1 5.97 -0.30 -12.63
CA MET A 1 6.23 0.89 -11.79
C MET A 1 5.05 1.21 -10.88
N GLN A 2 3.89 1.66 -11.36
CA GLN A 2 2.78 2.03 -10.44
C GLN A 2 2.27 0.88 -9.55
N HIS A 3 2.26 -0.37 -10.03
CA HIS A 3 1.98 -1.54 -9.20
C HIS A 3 3.04 -1.79 -8.11
N ASP A 4 4.29 -1.42 -8.37
CA ASP A 4 5.39 -1.53 -7.39
C ASP A 4 5.22 -0.47 -6.29
N ILE A 5 4.74 0.73 -6.65
CA ILE A 5 4.40 1.81 -5.71
C ILE A 5 3.28 1.40 -4.77
N TYR A 6 2.20 0.87 -5.35
CA TYR A 6 1.09 0.34 -4.58
C TYR A 6 1.58 -0.75 -3.60
N SER A 7 2.39 -1.68 -4.10
CA SER A 7 2.97 -2.76 -3.29
C SER A 7 3.88 -2.23 -2.16
N LEU A 8 4.65 -1.16 -2.41
CA LEU A 8 5.41 -0.48 -1.36
C LEU A 8 4.48 0.12 -0.30
N GLY A 9 3.36 0.73 -0.71
CA GLY A 9 2.32 1.21 0.21
C GLY A 9 1.79 0.10 1.12
N VAL A 10 1.58 -1.10 0.58
CA VAL A 10 1.19 -2.29 1.37
C VAL A 10 2.30 -2.68 2.35
N CYS A 11 3.55 -2.77 1.91
CA CYS A 11 4.68 -3.08 2.80
C CYS A 11 4.88 -2.06 3.91
N LEU A 12 4.74 -0.77 3.61
CA LEU A 12 4.80 0.29 4.62
C LEU A 12 3.63 0.18 5.60
N LEU A 13 2.44 -0.18 5.12
CA LEU A 13 1.30 -0.45 6.00
C LEU A 13 1.62 -1.62 6.96
N GLU A 14 2.14 -2.75 6.48
CA GLU A 14 2.60 -3.88 7.31
C GLU A 14 3.62 -3.45 8.37
N ILE A 15 4.64 -2.67 7.96
CA ILE A 15 5.64 -2.10 8.89
C ILE A 15 4.96 -1.21 9.94
N GLY A 16 3.99 -0.41 9.53
CA GLY A 16 3.21 0.48 10.39
C GLY A 16 2.41 -0.25 11.47
N PHE A 17 1.90 -1.43 11.15
CA PHE A 17 1.22 -2.31 12.10
C PHE A 17 2.17 -3.23 12.87
N TRP A 18 3.42 -3.35 12.41
CA TRP A 18 4.40 -4.32 12.92
C TRP A 18 3.91 -5.79 12.82
N GLU A 19 3.07 -6.07 11.83
CA GLU A 19 2.46 -7.39 11.59
C GLU A 19 2.47 -7.70 10.10
N SER A 20 2.72 -8.96 9.73
CA SER A 20 2.60 -9.38 8.34
C SER A 20 1.14 -9.58 7.96
N PHE A 21 0.79 -9.19 6.75
CA PHE A 21 -0.53 -9.39 6.17
C PHE A 21 -0.70 -10.76 5.52
N VAL A 22 0.38 -11.52 5.43
CA VAL A 22 0.40 -12.87 4.86
C VAL A 22 0.92 -13.84 5.92
N GLU A 23 0.15 -14.88 6.18
CA GLU A 23 0.53 -15.98 7.07
C GLU A 23 0.86 -17.23 6.26
N ASP A 24 1.87 -17.96 6.70
CA ASP A 24 2.17 -19.29 6.17
C ASP A 24 0.99 -20.22 6.45
N GLY A 25 0.47 -20.82 5.37
CA GLY A 25 -0.45 -21.95 5.49
C GLY A 25 0.25 -23.14 6.18
N ALA A 26 -0.54 -24.03 6.80
CA ALA A 26 0.02 -25.30 7.27
C ALA A 26 0.69 -26.05 6.10
N GLN A 27 1.69 -26.90 6.39
CA GLN A 27 2.54 -27.57 5.38
C GLN A 27 1.75 -28.05 4.14
N GLY A 28 1.93 -27.35 3.00
CA GLY A 28 1.31 -27.68 1.71
C GLY A 28 0.03 -26.90 1.37
N GLU A 29 -0.46 -26.03 2.25
CA GLU A 29 -1.61 -25.15 1.99
C GLU A 29 -1.19 -23.79 1.41
N ALA A 30 -2.13 -23.14 0.73
CA ALA A 30 -1.95 -21.78 0.21
C ALA A 30 -1.74 -20.76 1.34
N LEU A 31 -1.03 -19.68 1.02
CA LEU A 31 -0.86 -18.51 1.89
C LEU A 31 -2.23 -17.99 2.36
N ARG A 32 -2.30 -17.57 3.62
CA ARG A 32 -3.53 -17.04 4.24
C ARG A 32 -3.38 -15.56 4.51
N ALA A 33 -4.51 -14.84 4.46
CA ALA A 33 -4.54 -13.46 4.90
C ALA A 33 -4.47 -13.39 6.43
N SER A 34 -3.67 -12.47 6.95
CA SER A 34 -3.52 -12.25 8.38
C SER A 34 -4.82 -11.75 9.03
N PRO A 35 -5.16 -12.18 10.26
CA PRO A 35 -6.29 -11.67 11.03
C PRO A 35 -6.29 -10.14 11.21
N THR A 36 -5.11 -9.50 11.18
CA THR A 36 -4.93 -8.04 11.28
C THR A 36 -5.69 -7.29 10.21
N LEU A 37 -5.81 -7.90 9.02
CA LEU A 37 -6.57 -7.31 7.94
C LEU A 37 -8.07 -7.30 8.25
N ASN A 38 -8.59 -8.01 9.26
CA ASN A 38 -10.02 -8.08 9.59
C ASN A 38 -10.90 -8.32 8.35
N LEU A 39 -10.38 -9.08 7.38
CA LEU A 39 -11.14 -9.45 6.20
C LEU A 39 -12.27 -10.36 6.67
N PRO A 40 -13.43 -10.35 5.99
CA PRO A 40 -14.36 -11.45 6.13
C PRO A 40 -13.59 -12.76 5.90
N ASP A 41 -14.01 -13.86 6.52
CA ASP A 41 -13.43 -15.20 6.30
C ASP A 41 -14.22 -15.95 5.20
N PRO A 42 -14.19 -15.57 3.90
CA PRO A 42 -14.68 -16.43 2.85
C PRO A 42 -13.57 -17.39 2.47
N LYS A 43 -13.81 -18.67 2.72
CA LYS A 43 -12.95 -19.75 2.23
C LYS A 43 -13.10 -19.84 0.72
N GLY A 44 -12.01 -19.61 -0.03
CA GLY A 44 -11.93 -19.91 -1.47
C GLY A 44 -11.92 -18.69 -2.40
N PRO A 45 -12.38 -18.84 -3.67
CA PRO A 45 -12.20 -17.83 -4.73
C PRO A 45 -12.96 -16.51 -4.48
N GLU A 46 -13.94 -16.50 -3.58
CA GLU A 46 -14.68 -15.30 -3.17
C GLU A 46 -13.78 -14.28 -2.44
N MET A 47 -12.75 -14.74 -1.72
CA MET A 47 -11.74 -13.87 -1.10
C MET A 47 -10.95 -13.11 -2.17
N LEU A 48 -10.56 -13.80 -3.23
CA LEU A 48 -9.81 -13.22 -4.35
C LEU A 48 -10.64 -12.15 -5.06
N TYR A 49 -11.94 -12.41 -5.25
CA TYR A 49 -12.87 -11.42 -5.81
C TYR A 49 -13.04 -10.21 -4.89
N TYR A 50 -13.20 -10.42 -3.58
CA TYR A 50 -13.31 -9.34 -2.62
C TYR A 50 -12.04 -8.47 -2.59
N LEU A 51 -10.86 -9.08 -2.56
CA LEU A 51 -9.57 -8.39 -2.57
C LEU A 51 -9.34 -7.63 -3.89
N GLN A 52 -9.74 -8.20 -5.02
CA GLN A 52 -9.67 -7.51 -6.31
C GLN A 52 -10.60 -6.30 -6.38
N ALA A 53 -11.81 -6.40 -5.84
CA ALA A 53 -12.80 -5.35 -5.91
C ALA A 53 -12.63 -4.27 -4.83
N HIS A 54 -12.27 -4.65 -3.61
CA HIS A 54 -12.30 -3.77 -2.42
C HIS A 54 -10.98 -3.74 -1.65
N GLY A 55 -9.97 -4.52 -2.05
CA GLY A 55 -8.71 -4.62 -1.29
C GLY A 55 -8.01 -3.27 -1.12
N LYS A 56 -8.03 -2.42 -2.15
CA LYS A 56 -7.50 -1.07 -2.07
C LYS A 56 -8.23 -0.20 -1.05
N GLU A 57 -9.56 -0.12 -1.14
CA GLU A 57 -10.39 0.68 -0.24
C GLU A 57 -10.22 0.24 1.21
N HIS A 58 -10.13 -1.08 1.42
CA HIS A 58 -9.92 -1.69 2.71
C HIS A 58 -8.56 -1.35 3.32
N LEU A 59 -7.48 -1.49 2.55
CA LEU A 59 -6.13 -1.11 3.00
C LEU A 59 -6.01 0.39 3.27
N LEU A 60 -6.66 1.22 2.45
CA LEU A 60 -6.72 2.67 2.67
C LEU A 60 -7.51 3.02 3.94
N SER A 61 -8.61 2.32 4.20
CA SER A 61 -9.39 2.47 5.44
C SER A 61 -8.56 2.11 6.67
N LEU A 62 -7.81 1.00 6.63
CA LEU A 62 -6.89 0.60 7.70
C LEU A 62 -5.81 1.66 7.94
N ALA A 63 -5.21 2.18 6.86
CA ALA A 63 -4.22 3.23 6.94
C ALA A 63 -4.80 4.49 7.63
N ILE A 64 -5.96 4.98 7.19
CA ILE A 64 -6.57 6.21 7.74
C ILE A 64 -7.03 6.04 9.18
N SER A 65 -7.56 4.87 9.53
CA SER A 65 -8.18 4.65 10.84
C SER A 65 -7.18 4.28 11.94
N GLN A 66 -6.07 3.62 11.61
CA GLN A 66 -5.17 3.05 12.62
C GLN A 66 -3.75 3.62 12.59
N LEU A 67 -3.15 3.85 11.41
CA LEU A 67 -1.76 4.31 11.33
C LEU A 67 -1.48 5.64 12.04
N PRO A 68 -2.37 6.65 12.07
CA PRO A 68 -2.09 7.90 12.78
C PRO A 68 -1.75 7.68 14.26
N HIS A 69 -2.40 6.69 14.88
CA HIS A 69 -2.19 6.36 16.28
C HIS A 69 -0.94 5.49 16.53
N LEU A 70 -0.44 4.81 15.50
CA LEU A 70 0.71 3.90 15.59
C LEU A 70 2.02 4.56 15.17
N MET A 71 2.01 5.29 14.05
CA MET A 71 3.20 5.85 13.39
C MET A 71 3.12 7.36 13.16
N GLY A 72 1.96 7.98 13.42
CA GLY A 72 1.73 9.42 13.23
C GLY A 72 1.24 9.80 11.83
N ASP A 73 0.78 11.06 11.71
CA ASP A 73 0.12 11.57 10.51
C ASP A 73 1.04 11.56 9.28
N LYS A 74 2.31 11.95 9.46
CA LYS A 74 3.28 12.01 8.35
C LYS A 74 3.52 10.64 7.70
N TYR A 75 3.70 9.60 8.51
CA TYR A 75 3.85 8.24 8.00
C TYR A 75 2.57 7.79 7.30
N THR A 76 1.42 8.08 7.91
CA THR A 76 0.10 7.75 7.35
C THR A 76 -0.11 8.38 5.99
N ASP A 77 0.26 9.65 5.82
CA ASP A 77 0.13 10.35 4.54
C ASP A 77 1.02 9.73 3.46
N ILE A 78 2.26 9.34 3.78
CA ILE A 78 3.13 8.62 2.82
C ILE A 78 2.48 7.31 2.36
N VAL A 79 1.93 6.53 3.30
CA VAL A 79 1.26 5.26 2.99
C VAL A 79 0.02 5.50 2.12
N LYS A 80 -0.85 6.45 2.48
CA LYS A 80 -2.05 6.82 1.70
C LYS A 80 -1.68 7.22 0.29
N THR A 81 -0.69 8.09 0.15
CA THR A 81 -0.21 8.57 -1.15
C THR A 81 0.25 7.38 -2.01
N CYS A 82 0.98 6.41 -1.45
CA CYS A 82 1.37 5.20 -2.17
C CYS A 82 0.17 4.31 -2.55
N LEU A 83 -0.79 4.08 -1.65
CA LEU A 83 -1.98 3.24 -1.92
C LEU A 83 -2.95 3.86 -2.95
N THR A 84 -2.93 5.19 -3.07
CA THR A 84 -3.76 5.96 -4.01
C THR A 84 -2.99 6.40 -5.25
N CYS A 85 -1.77 5.89 -5.49
CA CYS A 85 -0.94 6.31 -6.63
C CYS A 85 -1.55 6.02 -8.01
N LEU A 86 -2.57 5.15 -8.06
CA LEU A 86 -3.32 4.79 -9.26
C LEU A 86 -4.59 5.64 -9.45
N ASP A 87 -4.94 6.49 -8.47
CA ASP A 87 -6.12 7.35 -8.58
C ASP A 87 -5.81 8.57 -9.43
N SER A 88 -6.71 8.88 -10.36
CA SER A 88 -6.66 10.09 -11.17
C SER A 88 -6.76 11.38 -10.32
N GLU A 89 -7.21 11.28 -9.08
CA GLU A 89 -7.37 12.40 -8.14
C GLU A 89 -6.14 12.60 -7.23
N ASN A 90 -5.10 11.77 -7.36
CA ASN A 90 -3.90 11.91 -6.54
C ASN A 90 -2.94 12.96 -7.12
N GLU A 91 -3.15 14.22 -6.76
CA GLU A 91 -2.27 15.35 -7.11
C GLU A 91 -0.84 15.20 -6.55
N ASP A 92 -0.70 14.38 -5.51
CA ASP A 92 0.53 14.20 -4.74
C ASP A 92 1.55 13.34 -5.49
N PHE A 93 1.17 12.68 -6.58
CA PHE A 93 2.11 12.08 -7.53
C PHE A 93 2.25 12.86 -8.84
N GLY A 94 1.29 13.71 -9.21
CA GLY A 94 1.35 14.54 -10.42
C GLY A 94 0.38 14.03 -11.49
N ASP A 95 0.25 14.78 -12.58
CA ASP A 95 -0.64 14.46 -13.70
C ASP A 95 -0.21 13.13 -14.35
N GLN A 96 -1.15 12.26 -14.73
CA GLN A 96 -0.84 10.95 -15.33
C GLN A 96 0.03 11.10 -16.60
N SER A 97 -0.05 12.26 -17.26
CA SER A 97 0.76 12.65 -18.41
C SER A 97 2.25 12.86 -18.11
N GLU A 98 2.62 13.14 -16.84
CA GLU A 98 4.01 13.21 -16.39
C GLU A 98 4.63 11.83 -16.10
N PHE A 99 3.81 10.78 -16.21
CA PHE A 99 4.16 9.37 -15.97
C PHE A 99 4.22 8.52 -17.25
N GLU A 100 4.34 9.15 -18.41
CA GLU A 100 4.62 8.48 -19.69
C GLU A 100 6.01 8.92 -20.19
N ASP A 101 7.07 8.24 -19.75
CA ASP A 101 8.37 8.26 -20.45
C ASP A 101 8.52 6.96 -21.27
N GLU A 102 9.27 7.04 -22.38
CA GLU A 102 9.42 5.93 -23.33
C GLU A 102 10.03 4.66 -22.69
N ASP A 103 10.76 4.81 -21.58
CA ASP A 103 11.57 3.76 -20.96
C ASP A 103 11.16 3.37 -19.52
N GLY A 104 10.25 4.08 -18.85
CA GLY A 104 9.82 3.83 -17.46
C GLY A 104 10.82 4.21 -16.37
N ILE A 105 12.04 4.67 -16.72
CA ILE A 105 13.18 4.80 -15.82
C ILE A 105 13.14 6.12 -15.04
N LEU A 106 12.82 7.26 -15.68
CA LEU A 106 12.77 8.55 -14.98
C LEU A 106 11.65 8.58 -13.95
N ILE A 107 10.57 7.83 -14.19
CA ILE A 107 9.44 7.67 -13.29
C ILE A 107 9.87 6.98 -11.98
N GLY A 108 10.61 5.86 -12.09
CA GLY A 108 11.09 5.11 -10.93
C GLY A 108 12.02 5.94 -10.05
N ALA A 109 12.90 6.76 -10.65
CA ALA A 109 13.80 7.64 -9.91
C ALA A 109 13.04 8.76 -9.17
N ARG A 110 12.10 9.45 -9.83
CA ARG A 110 11.25 10.47 -9.18
C ARG A 110 10.41 9.90 -8.05
N TYR A 111 9.93 8.67 -8.21
CA TYR A 111 9.16 7.98 -7.19
C TYR A 111 9.99 7.71 -5.92
N ILE A 112 11.16 7.09 -6.11
CA ILE A 112 12.12 6.82 -5.03
C ILE A 112 12.46 8.12 -4.32
N GLU A 113 12.75 9.19 -5.07
CA GLU A 113 13.03 10.50 -4.51
C GLU A 113 11.85 11.02 -3.68
N LYS A 114 10.61 11.01 -4.20
CA LYS A 114 9.45 11.56 -3.49
C LYS A 114 9.08 10.80 -2.22
N VAL A 115 9.13 9.46 -2.24
CA VAL A 115 8.79 8.64 -1.07
C VAL A 115 9.93 8.59 -0.07
N ILE A 116 11.18 8.35 -0.51
CA ILE A 116 12.33 8.25 0.40
C ILE A 116 12.64 9.59 1.05
N LEU A 117 12.53 10.71 0.34
CA LEU A 117 12.73 12.02 0.96
C LEU A 117 11.70 12.27 2.08
N ARG A 118 10.42 11.99 1.84
CA ARG A 118 9.37 12.13 2.87
C ARG A 118 9.57 11.17 4.05
N LEU A 119 10.04 9.94 3.79
CA LEU A 119 10.41 9.00 4.85
C LEU A 119 11.61 9.49 5.67
N ASN A 120 12.61 10.10 5.03
CA ASN A 120 13.77 10.69 5.71
C ASN A 120 13.40 11.90 6.58
N GLU A 121 12.30 12.60 6.26
CA GLU A 121 11.77 13.71 7.07
C GLU A 121 10.99 13.24 8.32
N LEU A 122 10.79 11.93 8.48
CA LEU A 122 10.28 11.34 9.71
C LEU A 122 11.36 11.42 10.78
N ASN A 123 11.41 12.53 11.50
CA ASN A 123 12.19 12.63 12.72
C ASN A 123 11.54 11.79 13.82
N MET A 124 12.34 10.92 14.43
CA MET A 124 12.00 10.18 15.64
C MET A 124 12.18 11.06 16.88
#